data_AF-A0ABD5T7D4-F1
#
_entry.id   AF-A0ABD5T7D4-F1
#
_cell.length_a   1.000
_cell.length_b   1.000
_cell.length_c   1.000
_cell.angle_alpha   90.00
_cell.angle_beta   90.00
_cell.angle_gamma   90.00
#
_symmetry.space_group_name_H-M   'P 1'
#
loop_
_entity.id
_entity.type
_entity.pdbx_description
1 polymer ?
#
loop_
_entity_poly.entity_id
_entity_poly.type
_entity_poly.pdbx_seq_one_letter_code
_entity_poly.pdbx_strand_id
1 'polypeptide(L)'
;MPTDVLVSCDDCSYEETFESLRRARTALDDHEREAGHDPDWYIGGLSGGVERAGDDAGVCGRDGCVNPNSPLLDREAAGATGPDSAGDAANDGTSE
;
A
#
# COMPACT_ATOMS: atom_id res chain seq x y z
N MET A 1 19.57 -7.88 0.78
CA MET A 1 19.46 -6.96 -0.37
C MET A 1 19.13 -5.60 0.21
N PRO A 2 20.00 -4.59 0.08
CA PRO A 2 19.67 -3.23 0.44
C PRO A 2 18.58 -2.72 -0.51
N THR A 3 17.62 -2.00 0.05
CA THR A 3 16.61 -1.27 -0.72
C THR A 3 17.14 0.15 -0.85
N ASP A 4 17.71 0.47 -2.00
CA ASP A 4 18.14 1.82 -2.31
C ASP A 4 16.94 2.63 -2.81
N VAL A 5 16.80 3.84 -2.29
CA VAL A 5 15.72 4.77 -2.62
C VAL A 5 16.33 6.03 -3.20
N LEU A 6 16.01 6.32 -4.44
CA LEU A 6 16.36 7.57 -5.09
C LEU A 6 15.25 8.59 -4.84
N VAL A 7 15.61 9.79 -4.38
CA VAL A 7 14.71 10.95 -4.33
C VAL A 7 15.27 11.98 -5.31
N SER A 8 14.44 12.46 -6.22
CA SER A 8 14.81 13.42 -7.25
C SER A 8 13.71 14.46 -7.38
N CYS A 9 14.07 15.75 -7.43
CA CYS A 9 13.12 16.81 -7.68
C CYS A 9 13.24 17.24 -9.15
N ASP A 10 12.13 17.37 -9.89
CA ASP A 10 12.19 17.92 -11.25
C ASP A 10 12.24 19.46 -11.25
N ASP A 11 11.67 20.08 -10.22
CA ASP A 11 11.68 21.55 -10.05
C ASP A 11 13.04 22.13 -9.64
N CYS A 12 13.97 21.32 -9.12
CA CYS A 12 15.30 21.77 -8.73
C CYS A 12 16.35 20.66 -8.85
N SER A 13 17.64 20.99 -8.73
CA SER A 13 18.72 19.99 -8.91
C SER A 13 18.95 19.08 -7.70
N TYR A 14 17.92 18.82 -6.89
CA TYR A 14 18.01 17.92 -5.74
C TYR A 14 17.91 16.47 -6.21
N GLU A 15 18.94 15.69 -5.95
CA GLU A 15 18.99 14.24 -6.22
C GLU A 15 19.82 13.57 -5.13
N GLU A 16 19.24 12.61 -4.42
CA GLU A 16 19.92 11.88 -3.35
C GLU A 16 19.46 10.43 -3.25
N THR A 17 20.40 9.52 -2.98
CA THR A 17 20.11 8.09 -2.80
C THR A 17 20.27 7.69 -1.35
N PHE A 18 19.27 6.99 -0.81
CA PHE A 18 19.23 6.53 0.57
C PHE A 18 19.14 5.02 0.66
N GLU A 19 19.95 4.43 1.55
CA GLU A 19 19.91 3.01 1.93
C GLU A 19 18.75 2.67 2.91
N SER A 20 17.94 3.67 3.28
CA SER A 20 16.90 3.56 4.30
C SER A 20 15.64 4.31 3.89
N LEU A 21 14.52 3.57 3.80
CA LEU A 21 13.19 4.14 3.53
C LEU A 21 12.81 5.24 4.52
N ARG A 22 13.20 5.08 5.80
CA ARG A 22 12.91 6.09 6.82
C ARG A 22 13.64 7.40 6.52
N ARG A 23 14.92 7.33 6.13
CA ARG A 23 15.69 8.54 5.78
C ARG A 23 15.17 9.18 4.51
N ALA A 24 14.89 8.37 3.47
CA ALA A 24 14.29 8.84 2.23
C ALA A 24 12.98 9.58 2.49
N ARG A 25 12.10 9.02 3.34
CA ARG A 25 10.83 9.65 3.73
C ARG A 25 11.03 11.01 4.41
N THR A 26 11.99 11.10 5.34
CA THR A 26 12.31 12.38 5.99
C THR A 26 12.83 13.40 4.99
N ALA A 27 13.71 13.02 4.07
CA ALA A 27 14.23 13.92 3.04
C ALA A 27 13.12 14.43 2.10
N LEU A 28 12.17 13.57 1.73
CA LEU A 28 10.95 13.93 0.99
C LEU A 28 10.13 14.99 1.73
N ASP A 29 9.70 14.67 2.96
CA ASP A 29 8.85 15.56 3.75
C ASP A 29 9.55 16.90 4.04
N ASP A 30 10.87 16.90 4.29
CA ASP A 30 11.65 18.11 4.48
C ASP A 30 11.76 18.93 3.18
N HIS A 31 12.01 18.28 2.04
CA HIS A 31 12.09 18.95 0.75
C HIS A 31 10.74 19.57 0.34
N GLU A 32 9.64 18.85 0.53
CA GLU A 32 8.28 19.36 0.30
C GLU A 32 8.01 20.60 1.15
N ARG A 33 8.38 20.57 2.42
CA ARG A 33 8.14 21.68 3.35
C ARG A 33 9.04 22.88 3.08
N GLU A 34 10.32 22.65 2.77
CA GLU A 34 11.33 23.70 2.70
C GLU A 34 11.43 24.32 1.31
N ALA A 35 11.31 23.51 0.26
CA ALA A 35 11.36 23.96 -1.12
C ALA A 35 9.95 24.22 -1.69
N GLY A 36 8.90 23.63 -1.12
CA GLY A 36 7.55 23.73 -1.67
C GLY A 36 7.36 22.97 -2.97
N HIS A 37 8.26 22.03 -3.28
CA HIS A 37 8.22 21.17 -4.45
C HIS A 37 7.61 19.81 -4.10
N ASP A 38 7.26 19.03 -5.12
CA ASP A 38 6.80 17.65 -4.98
C ASP A 38 7.84 16.72 -5.61
N PRO A 39 8.87 16.29 -4.85
CA PRO A 39 9.95 15.49 -5.41
C PRO A 39 9.50 14.06 -5.68
N ASP A 40 9.87 13.54 -6.85
CA ASP A 40 9.69 12.14 -7.20
C ASP A 40 10.62 11.21 -6.41
N TRP A 41 10.21 9.96 -6.27
CA TRP A 41 11.02 8.94 -5.62
C TRP A 41 10.88 7.58 -6.30
N TYR A 42 11.97 6.82 -6.25
CA TYR A 42 12.07 5.50 -6.84
C TYR A 42 12.75 4.53 -5.88
N ILE A 43 12.15 3.35 -5.70
CA ILE A 43 12.76 2.25 -4.96
C ILE A 43 13.38 1.26 -5.96
N GLY A 44 14.69 1.04 -5.88
CA GLY A 44 15.43 0.15 -6.77
C GLY A 44 15.04 -1.33 -6.69
N GLY A 45 14.47 -1.74 -5.56
CA GLY A 45 13.96 -3.10 -5.34
C GLY A 45 13.67 -3.39 -3.87
N LEU A 46 12.69 -4.26 -3.63
CA LEU A 46 12.36 -4.73 -2.29
C LEU A 46 12.97 -6.12 -2.07
N SER A 47 13.04 -6.55 -0.82
CA SER A 47 13.37 -7.95 -0.57
C SER A 47 12.31 -8.86 -1.21
N GLY A 48 12.70 -9.97 -1.83
CA GLY A 48 11.76 -10.86 -2.54
C GLY A 48 10.65 -11.48 -1.65
N GLY A 49 10.77 -11.40 -0.32
CA GLY A 49 9.67 -11.71 0.58
C GLY A 49 8.57 -10.66 0.58
N VAL A 50 8.95 -9.38 0.53
CA VAL A 50 8.03 -8.24 0.47
C VAL A 50 7.37 -8.14 -0.90
N GLU A 51 8.11 -8.38 -1.98
CA GLU A 51 7.55 -8.39 -3.33
C GLU A 51 6.44 -9.44 -3.46
N ARG A 52 6.71 -10.67 -3.02
CA ARG A 52 5.70 -11.75 -3.02
C ARG A 52 4.51 -11.43 -2.12
N ALA A 53 4.75 -10.86 -0.93
CA ALA A 53 3.65 -10.45 -0.06
C ALA A 53 2.79 -9.34 -0.70
N GLY A 54 3.40 -8.45 -1.48
CA GLY A 54 2.71 -7.42 -2.26
C GLY A 54 1.88 -8.02 -3.40
N ASP A 55 2.45 -8.97 -4.15
CA ASP A 55 1.75 -9.68 -5.23
C ASP A 55 0.58 -10.50 -4.69
N ASP A 56 0.77 -11.20 -3.56
CA ASP A 56 -0.26 -11.97 -2.89
C ASP A 56 -1.44 -11.10 -2.44
N ALA A 57 -1.15 -9.86 -2.04
CA ALA A 57 -2.14 -8.86 -1.62
C ALA A 57 -2.66 -7.99 -2.79
N GLY A 58 -2.10 -8.11 -3.99
CA GLY A 58 -2.46 -7.28 -5.15
C GLY A 58 -2.10 -5.79 -5.02
N VAL A 59 -1.16 -5.42 -4.14
CA VAL A 59 -0.80 -4.01 -3.83
C VAL A 59 0.46 -3.52 -4.53
N CYS A 60 0.95 -4.23 -5.55
CA CYS A 60 2.20 -3.89 -6.22
C CYS A 60 2.14 -2.57 -7.04
N GLY A 61 0.95 -1.97 -7.21
CA GLY A 61 0.76 -0.70 -7.93
C GLY A 61 0.75 -0.79 -9.46
N ARG A 62 0.72 -2.00 -10.05
CA ARG A 62 0.61 -2.23 -11.51
C ARG A 62 -0.65 -3.02 -11.85
N ASP A 63 -1.32 -2.68 -12.94
CA ASP A 63 -2.43 -3.48 -13.44
C ASP A 63 -2.01 -4.94 -13.70
N GLY A 64 -2.81 -5.87 -13.17
CA GLY A 64 -2.61 -7.31 -13.38
C GLY A 64 -1.54 -7.97 -12.53
N CYS A 65 -1.04 -7.32 -11.46
CA CYS A 65 -0.01 -7.92 -10.60
C CYS A 65 -0.52 -8.73 -9.41
N VAL A 66 -1.82 -9.01 -9.35
CA VAL A 66 -2.36 -9.93 -8.36
C VAL A 66 -1.78 -11.33 -8.61
N ASN A 67 -1.27 -11.99 -7.57
CA ASN A 67 -0.93 -13.41 -7.67
C ASN A 67 -2.23 -14.23 -7.67
N PRO A 68 -2.61 -14.88 -8.79
CA PRO A 68 -3.85 -15.63 -8.87
C PRO A 68 -3.86 -16.90 -8.00
N ASN A 69 -2.70 -17.32 -7.52
CA ASN A 69 -2.56 -18.47 -6.62
C ASN A 69 -2.44 -18.04 -5.14
N SER A 70 -2.71 -16.77 -4.84
CA SER A 70 -2.64 -16.24 -3.49
C SER A 70 -3.75 -16.84 -2.61
N PRO A 71 -3.41 -17.40 -1.43
CA PRO A 71 -4.41 -17.86 -0.47
C PRO A 71 -5.36 -16.75 0.04
N LEU A 72 -5.04 -15.47 -0.21
CA LEU A 72 -5.89 -14.34 0.16
C LEU A 72 -7.15 -14.25 -0.74
N LEU A 73 -7.05 -14.64 -2.01
CA LEU A 73 -8.19 -14.64 -2.94
C LEU A 73 -9.28 -15.64 -2.51
N ASP A 74 -8.87 -16.79 -1.97
CA ASP A 74 -9.80 -17.80 -1.43
C ASP A 74 -10.60 -17.27 -0.24
N ARG A 75 -9.99 -16.39 0.58
CA ARG A 75 -10.64 -15.78 1.75
C ARG A 75 -11.66 -14.72 1.37
N GLU A 76 -11.40 -13.92 0.32
CA GLU A 76 -12.34 -12.93 -0.19
C GLU A 76 -13.56 -13.61 -0.83
N ALA A 77 -13.36 -14.68 -1.60
CA ALA A 77 -14.45 -15.50 -2.13
C ALA A 77 -15.29 -16.14 -1.01
N ALA A 78 -14.65 -16.60 0.06
CA ALA A 78 -15.36 -17.11 1.25
C ALA A 78 -16.12 -16.02 2.04
N GLY A 79 -15.66 -14.77 2.00
CA GLY A 79 -16.31 -13.62 2.65
C GLY A 79 -17.46 -13.01 1.83
N ALA A 80 -17.43 -13.13 0.50
CA ALA A 80 -18.49 -12.65 -0.39
C ALA A 80 -19.78 -13.50 -0.35
N THR A 81 -19.74 -14.66 0.32
CA THR A 81 -20.90 -15.50 0.62
C THR A 81 -21.33 -15.37 2.09
N GLY A 82 -21.15 -14.18 2.68
CA GLY A 82 -21.79 -13.84 3.95
C GLY A 82 -23.30 -13.70 3.73
N PRO A 83 -24.16 -14.31 4.56
CA PRO A 83 -25.59 -14.28 4.36
C PRO A 83 -26.09 -12.84 4.38
N ASP A 84 -26.72 -12.49 3.27
CA ASP A 84 -27.78 -11.53 3.09
C ASP A 84 -28.37 -11.01 4.41
N SER A 85 -28.46 -9.69 4.48
CA SER A 85 -29.31 -8.90 5.35
C SER A 85 -30.62 -9.61 5.74
N ALA A 86 -30.60 -10.35 6.86
CA ALA A 86 -31.82 -10.73 7.57
C ALA A 86 -32.13 -9.60 8.55
N GLY A 87 -33.27 -8.96 8.30
CA GLY A 87 -33.68 -7.69 8.88
C GLY A 87 -33.65 -7.63 10.41
N ASP A 88 -33.26 -6.45 10.87
CA ASP A 88 -33.64 -5.86 12.13
C ASP A 88 -35.19 -5.76 12.18
N ALA A 89 -35.84 -6.81 12.68
CA ALA A 89 -37.27 -6.83 12.94
C ALA A 89 -37.59 -7.80 14.09
N ALA A 90 -37.15 -7.44 15.29
CA ALA A 90 -37.70 -8.00 16.52
C ALA A 90 -37.66 -6.94 17.63
N ASN A 91 -38.59 -5.98 17.56
CA ASN A 91 -39.08 -5.31 18.76
C ASN A 91 -40.60 -5.22 18.66
N ASP A 92 -41.26 -6.38 18.73
CA ASP A 92 -42.66 -6.44 19.08
C ASP A 92 -42.75 -6.30 20.60
N GLY A 93 -43.06 -5.07 21.03
CA GLY A 93 -43.37 -4.78 22.42
C GLY A 93 -44.66 -5.48 22.81
N THR A 94 -44.55 -6.57 23.55
CA THR A 94 -45.66 -7.09 24.36
C THR A 94 -45.48 -6.59 25.79
N SER A 95 -46.46 -5.79 26.23
CA SER A 95 -46.63 -5.27 27.59
C SER A 95 -46.95 -6.39 28.59
N GLU A 96 -46.54 -6.22 29.84
CA GLU A 96 -47.39 -6.32 31.05
C GLU A 96 -46.91 -5.35 32.13
#